data_AF-I4YJ21-F1
#
_entry.id   AF-I4YJ21-F1
#
_cell.length_a   1.000
_cell.length_b   1.000
_cell.length_c   1.000
_cell.angle_alpha   90.00
_cell.angle_beta   90.00
_cell.angle_gamma   90.00
#
_symmetry.space_group_name_H-M   'P 1'
#
loop_
_entity.id
_entity.type
_entity.pdbx_description
1 polymer ?
#
loop_
_entity_poly.entity_id
_entity_poly.type
_entity_poly.pdbx_seq_one_letter_code
_entity_poly.pdbx_strand_id
1 'polypeptide(L)' 'MLQSKTLQKATQPRSTNSSPIAAMSKATAACAPVAKAYGTCVASSYEDITRGACQSEFEAFKNCVTKTMGRKW' A
#
# COMPACT_ATOMS: atom_id res chain seq x y z
N MET A 1 11.10 -14.28 -35.71
CA MET A 1 12.20 -13.90 -34.78
C MET A 1 11.91 -12.46 -34.40
N LEU A 2 11.49 -12.07 -33.19
CA LEU A 2 12.02 -12.39 -31.86
C LEU A 2 10.92 -12.15 -30.78
N GLN A 3 11.11 -12.77 -29.63
CA GLN A 3 10.10 -13.19 -28.66
C GLN A 3 9.31 -12.11 -27.89
N SER A 4 8.03 -12.44 -27.70
CA SER A 4 7.20 -12.16 -26.53
C SER A 4 7.95 -12.44 -25.23
N LYS A 5 8.34 -11.38 -24.50
CA LYS A 5 8.76 -11.51 -23.09
C LYS A 5 7.61 -11.05 -22.23
N THR A 6 6.73 -11.99 -21.92
CA THR A 6 5.81 -11.90 -20.78
C THR A 6 6.61 -11.43 -19.56
N LEU A 7 6.28 -10.26 -19.04
CA LEU A 7 6.78 -9.78 -17.76
C LEU A 7 6.41 -10.82 -16.70
N GLN A 8 7.42 -11.58 -16.30
CA GLN A 8 7.34 -12.58 -15.27
C GLN A 8 6.97 -11.88 -13.96
N LYS A 9 5.72 -12.02 -13.54
CA LYS A 9 5.32 -11.78 -12.17
C LYS A 9 6.10 -12.80 -11.33
N ALA A 10 7.14 -12.34 -10.66
CA ALA A 10 7.97 -13.14 -9.77
C ALA A 10 7.13 -13.57 -8.56
N THR A 11 6.31 -14.60 -8.74
CA THR A 11 5.73 -15.38 -7.65
C THR A 11 6.84 -16.30 -7.14
N GLN A 12 7.70 -15.77 -6.27
CA GLN A 12 8.58 -16.61 -5.44
C GLN A 12 7.69 -17.35 -4.43
N PRO A 13 7.69 -18.70 -4.39
CA PRO A 13 7.12 -19.43 -3.27
C PRO A 13 8.08 -19.29 -2.09
N ARG A 14 8.02 -18.16 -1.40
CA ARG A 14 8.83 -17.89 -0.21
C ARG A 14 8.04 -18.37 1.00
N SER A 15 8.63 -19.34 1.70
CA SER A 15 8.24 -19.90 3.00
C SER A 15 7.25 -19.02 3.78
N THR A 16 6.10 -19.60 4.09
CA THR A 16 5.01 -19.03 4.91
C THR A 16 5.43 -18.90 6.38
N ASN A 17 6.49 -18.14 6.65
CA ASN A 17 6.51 -17.35 7.86
C ASN A 17 5.77 -16.07 7.50
N SER A 18 4.51 -15.96 7.95
CA SER A 18 3.66 -14.79 7.80
C SER A 18 4.29 -13.63 8.57
N SER A 19 5.35 -13.06 8.00
CA SER A 19 6.02 -11.91 8.59
C SER A 19 4.98 -10.80 8.68
N PRO A 20 4.95 -10.03 9.78
CA PRO A 20 4.03 -8.91 9.92
C PRO A 20 4.13 -7.91 8.74
N ILE A 21 5.31 -7.85 8.10
CA ILE A 21 5.55 -7.11 6.86
C ILE A 21 4.74 -7.68 5.67
N ALA A 22 4.68 -9.01 5.51
CA ALA A 22 3.87 -9.65 4.47
C ALA A 22 2.36 -9.47 4.69
N ALA A 23 1.90 -9.43 5.95
CA ALA A 23 0.52 -9.10 6.28
C ALA A 23 0.20 -7.63 5.97
N MET A 24 1.09 -6.71 6.32
CA MET A 24 0.97 -5.29 5.96
C MET A 24 0.97 -5.08 4.45
N SER A 25 1.87 -5.72 3.71
CA SER A 25 1.93 -5.54 2.25
C SER A 25 0.65 -6.02 1.56
N LYS A 26 0.04 -7.13 2.04
CA LYS A 26 -1.28 -7.58 1.60
C LYS A 26 -2.38 -6.57 1.93
N ALA A 27 -2.37 -6.01 3.15
CA ALA A 27 -3.36 -5.01 3.55
C ALA A 27 -3.24 -3.72 2.74
N THR A 28 -2.02 -3.22 2.53
CA THR A 28 -1.74 -2.06 1.68
C THR A 28 -2.16 -2.32 0.24
N ALA A 29 -1.93 -3.53 -0.29
CA ALA A 29 -2.39 -3.90 -1.63
C ALA A 29 -3.92 -3.93 -1.75
N ALA A 30 -4.63 -4.40 -0.71
CA ALA A 30 -6.10 -4.34 -0.67
C ALA A 30 -6.62 -2.90 -0.58
N CYS A 31 -5.85 -2.00 0.04
CA CYS A 31 -6.13 -0.58 0.19
C CYS A 31 -5.47 0.30 -0.89
N ALA A 32 -5.03 -0.30 -2.01
CA ALA A 32 -4.37 0.41 -3.11
C ALA A 32 -5.09 1.68 -3.61
N PRO A 33 -6.43 1.73 -3.79
CA PRO A 33 -7.09 2.95 -4.25
C PRO A 33 -6.97 4.10 -3.26
N VAL A 34 -7.11 3.82 -1.96
CA VAL A 34 -6.99 4.81 -0.88
C VAL A 34 -5.53 5.23 -0.67
N ALA A 35 -4.60 4.28 -0.79
CA ALA A 35 -3.16 4.53 -0.74
C ALA A 35 -2.71 5.46 -1.89
N LYS A 36 -3.30 5.28 -3.09
CA LYS A 36 -3.01 6.13 -4.25
C LYS A 36 -3.52 7.55 -4.03
N ALA A 37 -4.74 7.73 -3.52
CA ALA A 37 -5.28 9.06 -3.21
C ALA A 37 -4.40 9.81 -2.19
N TYR A 38 -4.01 9.13 -1.10
CA TYR A 38 -3.07 9.66 -0.12
C TYR A 38 -1.72 10.02 -0.76
N GLY A 39 -1.14 9.10 -1.55
CA GLY A 39 0.11 9.34 -2.26
C GLY A 39 0.05 10.49 -3.25
N THR A 40 -1.09 10.70 -3.93
CA THR A 40 -1.29 11.85 -4.82
C THR A 40 -1.32 13.16 -4.04
N CYS A 41 -2.06 13.22 -2.92
CA CYS A 41 -2.07 14.40 -2.06
C CYS A 41 -0.65 14.74 -1.55
N VAL A 42 0.07 13.72 -1.09
CA VAL A 42 1.45 13.88 -0.61
C VAL A 42 2.40 14.32 -1.73
N ALA A 43 2.27 13.75 -2.93
CA ALA A 43 3.12 14.11 -4.07
C ALA A 43 2.83 15.53 -4.57
N SER A 44 1.56 15.96 -4.55
CA SER A 44 1.18 17.32 -4.93
C SER A 44 1.64 18.38 -3.93
N SER A 45 1.75 18.02 -2.66
CA SER A 45 2.13 18.93 -1.58
C SER A 45 3.48 18.57 -0.95
N TYR A 46 4.36 17.87 -1.67
CA TYR A 46 5.59 17.31 -1.11
C TYR A 46 6.54 18.38 -0.55
N GLU A 47 6.56 19.57 -1.14
CA GLU A 47 7.43 20.68 -0.73
C GLU A 47 6.90 21.43 0.51
N ASP A 48 5.57 21.52 0.66
CA ASP A 48 4.89 22.26 1.73
C ASP A 48 4.08 21.35 2.67
N ILE A 49 4.46 20.08 2.78
CA ILE A 49 3.66 19.12 3.53
C ILE A 49 3.73 19.44 5.03
N THR A 50 2.62 19.98 5.53
CA THR A 50 2.45 20.25 6.96
C THR A 50 1.66 19.12 7.60
N ARG A 51 1.87 18.93 8.91
CA ARG A 51 1.13 17.93 9.70
C ARG A 51 -0.37 18.22 9.59
N GLY A 52 -1.09 17.39 8.84
CA GLY A 52 -2.53 17.53 8.63
C GLY A 52 -2.95 17.77 7.17
N ALA A 53 -2.01 18.11 6.27
CA ALA A 53 -2.33 18.47 4.87
C ALA A 53 -3.10 17.37 4.11
N CYS A 54 -2.80 16.09 4.39
CA CYS A 54 -3.48 14.93 3.79
C CYS A 54 -4.17 14.05 4.85
N GLN A 55 -4.68 14.66 5.93
CA GLN A 55 -5.20 13.92 7.08
C GLN A 55 -6.40 13.03 6.74
N SER A 56 -7.36 13.53 5.95
CA SER A 56 -8.54 12.76 5.51
C SER A 56 -8.11 11.47 4.80
N GLU A 57 -7.16 11.58 3.87
CA GLU A 57 -6.76 10.48 3.01
C GLU A 57 -5.89 9.48 3.79
N PHE A 58 -5.09 10.00 4.73
CA PHE A 58 -4.35 9.19 5.69
C PHE A 58 -5.29 8.42 6.62
N GLU A 59 -6.35 9.04 7.14
CA GLU A 59 -7.34 8.38 7.98
C GLU A 59 -8.10 7.30 7.22
N ALA A 60 -8.50 7.56 5.97
CA ALA A 60 -9.14 6.57 5.12
C ALA A 60 -8.21 5.37 4.83
N PHE A 61 -6.94 5.64 4.50
CA PHE A 61 -5.93 4.61 4.31
C PHE A 61 -5.67 3.80 5.58
N LYS A 62 -5.47 4.48 6.72
CA LYS A 62 -5.30 3.86 8.04
C LYS A 62 -6.50 2.98 8.38
N ASN A 63 -7.72 3.47 8.24
CA ASN A 63 -8.93 2.71 8.52
C ASN A 63 -9.03 1.46 7.67
N CYS A 64 -8.70 1.55 6.38
CA CYS A 64 -8.67 0.40 5.49
C CYS A 64 -7.63 -0.64 5.94
N VAL A 65 -6.37 -0.22 6.15
CA VAL A 65 -5.29 -1.13 6.57
C VAL A 65 -5.58 -1.77 7.92
N THR A 66 -6.09 -1.00 8.89
CA THR A 66 -6.41 -1.50 10.24
C THR A 66 -7.54 -2.54 10.19
N LYS A 67 -8.59 -2.29 9.37
CA LYS A 67 -9.65 -3.27 9.13
C LYS A 67 -9.11 -4.53 8.46
N THR A 68 -8.28 -4.41 7.43
CA THR A 68 -7.73 -5.56 6.70
C THR A 68 -6.74 -6.37 7.53
N MET A 69 -5.96 -5.72 8.39
CA MET A 69 -5.02 -6.41 9.28
C MET A 69 -5.70 -7.05 10.50
N GLY A 70 -6.94 -6.67 10.83
CA GLY A 70 -7.65 -7.17 12.00
C GLY A 70 -6.95 -6.91 13.34
N ARG A 71 -5.91 -6.06 13.35
CA ARG A 71 -5.16 -5.69 14.54
C ARG A 71 -5.71 -4.38 15.08
N LYS A 72 -6.39 -4.44 16.21
CA LYS A 72 -6.71 -3.29 17.05
C LYS A 72 -5.40 -2.84 17.71
N TRP A 73 -4.81 -1.76 17.21
CA TRP A 73 -3.72 -1.04 17.88
C TRP A 73 -4.28 -0.26 19.07
#